data_AF-A0A535SRY6-F1
#
_entry.id   AF-A0A535SRY6-F1
#
_cell.length_a   1.000
_cell.length_b   1.000
_cell.length_c   1.000
_cell.angle_alpha   90.00
_cell.angle_beta   90.00
_cell.angle_gamma   90.00
#
_symmetry.space_group_name_H-M   'P 1'
#
loop_
_entity.id
_entity.type
_entity.pdbx_description
1 polymer ?
#
loop_
_entity_poly.entity_id
_entity_poly.type
_entity_poly.pdbx_seq_one_letter_code
_entity_poly.pdbx_strand_id
1 'polypeptide(L)'
;LVDDMLLIARLDQGRPLETKPVDLQAIARDAVDDARAVAPQREITLNASAPVVVAGDDTRLRQVLGNLVRNALVHTPARTPIEVAVTTEDSVARMSVADHGPGLPPDAAQRIFEPFYRADPSRSRDSGGAGLGLSI
;
A
#
# COMPACT_ATOMS: atom_id res chain seq x y z
N LEU A 1 -7.81 23.30 1.12
CA LEU A 1 -7.38 24.43 1.99
C LEU A 1 -8.00 24.40 3.39
N VAL A 2 -9.28 24.04 3.59
CA VAL A 2 -9.83 23.74 4.94
C VAL A 2 -9.77 22.24 5.25
N ASP A 3 -9.95 21.38 4.24
CA ASP A 3 -9.89 19.91 4.40
C ASP A 3 -8.52 19.38 4.83
N ASP A 4 -7.44 20.09 4.44
CA ASP A 4 -6.06 19.67 4.69
C ASP A 4 -5.66 19.82 6.17
N MET A 5 -6.24 20.78 6.89
CA MET A 5 -5.99 20.97 8.34
C MET A 5 -6.75 19.97 9.21
N LEU A 6 -7.94 19.55 8.79
CA LEU A 6 -8.72 18.51 9.49
C LEU A 6 -8.05 17.13 9.43
N LEU A 7 -7.22 16.89 8.41
CA LEU A 7 -6.53 15.63 8.23
C LEU A 7 -5.29 15.51 9.13
N ILE A 8 -4.58 16.61 9.40
CA ILE A 8 -3.47 16.66 10.38
C ILE A 8 -3.99 16.36 11.79
N ALA A 9 -5.18 16.86 12.15
CA ALA A 9 -5.81 16.55 13.43
C ALA A 9 -6.16 15.05 13.59
N ARG A 10 -6.34 14.31 12.49
CA ARG A 10 -6.58 12.84 12.51
C ARG A 10 -5.28 12.03 12.59
N LEU A 11 -4.16 12.59 12.14
CA LEU A 11 -2.83 11.97 12.26
C LEU A 11 -2.32 12.04 13.71
N ASP A 12 -2.61 13.14 14.41
CA ASP A 12 -2.13 13.38 15.79
C ASP A 12 -2.97 12.66 16.87
N GLN A 13 -4.18 12.20 16.54
CA GLN A 13 -5.05 11.45 17.46
C GLN A 13 -5.11 9.96 17.10
N GLY A 14 -3.94 9.32 16.99
CA GLY A 14 -3.87 7.88 16.81
C GLY A 14 -4.66 7.16 17.92
N ARG A 15 -5.80 6.55 17.55
CA ARG A 15 -6.42 5.52 18.41
C ARG A 15 -5.33 4.52 18.80
N PRO A 16 -5.31 4.03 20.05
CA PRO A 16 -4.38 2.98 20.44
C PRO A 16 -4.46 1.83 19.45
N LEU A 17 -3.31 1.37 18.95
CA LEU A 17 -3.27 0.21 18.06
C LEU A 17 -3.84 -0.99 18.80
N GLU A 18 -4.85 -1.62 18.21
CA GLU A 18 -5.32 -2.89 18.75
C GLU A 18 -4.30 -3.97 18.41
N THR A 19 -3.91 -4.78 19.39
CA THR A 19 -3.00 -5.90 19.16
C THR A 19 -3.80 -7.19 19.28
N LYS A 20 -4.19 -7.77 18.15
CA LYS A 20 -4.94 -9.03 18.06
C LYS A 20 -4.26 -9.98 17.07
N PRO A 21 -4.54 -11.29 17.13
CA PRO A 21 -4.10 -12.21 16.08
C PRO A 21 -4.72 -11.82 14.73
N VAL A 22 -3.88 -11.60 13.72
CA VAL A 22 -4.26 -11.20 12.36
C VAL A 22 -3.60 -12.12 11.36
N ASP A 23 -4.37 -12.69 10.44
CA ASP A 23 -3.86 -13.48 9.32
C ASP A 23 -3.51 -12.57 8.13
N LEU A 24 -2.22 -12.41 7.87
CA LEU A 24 -1.72 -11.59 6.77
C LEU A 24 -2.07 -12.18 5.39
N GLN A 25 -2.23 -13.50 5.28
CA GLN A 25 -2.62 -14.12 4.03
C GLN A 25 -4.06 -13.73 3.64
N ALA A 26 -4.96 -13.65 4.62
CA ALA A 26 -6.33 -13.20 4.39
C ALA A 26 -6.36 -11.75 3.88
N ILE A 27 -5.63 -10.85 4.56
CA ILE A 27 -5.48 -9.45 4.14
C ILE A 27 -4.93 -9.36 2.70
N ALA A 28 -3.89 -10.13 2.39
CA ALA A 28 -3.27 -10.12 1.07
C ALA A 28 -4.20 -10.64 -0.04
N ARG A 29 -4.99 -11.67 0.26
CA ARG A 29 -5.99 -12.20 -0.66
C ARG A 29 -7.06 -11.18 -0.99
N ASP A 30 -7.65 -10.55 0.02
CA ASP A 30 -8.69 -9.53 -0.16
C ASP A 30 -8.16 -8.37 -1.03
N ALA A 31 -6.94 -7.88 -0.75
CA ALA A 31 -6.34 -6.80 -1.51
C ALA A 31 -6.05 -7.18 -2.99
N VAL A 32 -5.63 -8.42 -3.24
CA VAL A 32 -5.43 -8.92 -4.61
C VAL A 32 -6.74 -9.06 -5.36
N ASP A 33 -7.80 -9.54 -4.71
CA ASP A 33 -9.11 -9.69 -5.32
C ASP A 33 -9.74 -8.32 -5.65
N ASP A 34 -9.63 -7.35 -4.75
CA ASP A 34 -10.03 -5.95 -5.00
C ASP A 34 -9.25 -5.35 -6.18
N ALA A 35 -7.93 -5.56 -6.23
CA ALA A 35 -7.10 -5.04 -7.31
C ALA A 35 -7.44 -5.67 -8.68
N ARG A 36 -7.76 -6.96 -8.71
CA ARG A 36 -8.24 -7.65 -9.92
C ARG A 36 -9.59 -7.14 -10.37
N ALA A 37 -10.49 -6.79 -9.45
CA ALA A 37 -11.76 -6.17 -9.80
C ALA A 37 -11.57 -4.79 -10.45
N VAL A 38 -10.60 -4.00 -9.96
CA VAL A 38 -10.27 -2.68 -10.52
C VAL A 38 -9.53 -2.77 -11.87
N ALA A 39 -8.61 -3.74 -12.02
CA ALA A 39 -7.77 -3.89 -13.20
C ALA A 39 -7.81 -5.33 -13.76
N PRO A 40 -8.94 -5.76 -14.34
CA PRO A 40 -9.14 -7.17 -14.74
C PRO A 40 -8.24 -7.65 -15.87
N GLN A 41 -7.65 -6.73 -16.65
CA GLN A 41 -6.73 -7.04 -17.75
C GLN A 41 -5.27 -7.13 -17.31
N ARG A 42 -4.99 -6.84 -16.03
CA ARG A 42 -3.65 -6.76 -15.48
C ARG A 42 -3.31 -8.06 -14.74
N GLU A 43 -2.10 -8.55 -14.93
CA GLU A 43 -1.61 -9.70 -14.16
C GLU A 43 -1.33 -9.29 -12.72
N ILE A 44 -2.10 -9.85 -11.79
CA ILE A 44 -1.97 -9.61 -10.35
C ILE A 44 -1.93 -10.95 -9.65
N THR A 45 -0.83 -11.26 -8.98
CA THR A 45 -0.57 -12.56 -8.35
C THR A 45 -0.43 -12.44 -6.84
N LEU A 46 -0.78 -13.53 -6.14
CA LEU A 46 -0.54 -13.70 -4.71
C LEU A 46 0.38 -14.90 -4.50
N ASN A 47 1.54 -14.67 -3.91
CA ASN A 47 2.43 -15.73 -3.42
C ASN A 47 2.31 -15.84 -1.89
N ALA A 48 1.57 -16.83 -1.42
CA ALA A 48 1.43 -17.11 0.00
C ALA A 48 1.23 -18.62 0.20
N SER A 49 2.23 -19.28 0.78
CA SER A 49 2.27 -20.75 0.90
C SER A 49 1.46 -21.28 2.08
N ALA A 50 1.33 -20.50 3.15
CA ALA A 50 0.63 -20.87 4.38
C ALA A 50 0.12 -19.62 5.10
N PRO A 51 -0.88 -19.75 5.99
CA PRO A 51 -1.34 -18.64 6.84
C PRO A 51 -0.20 -18.11 7.71
N VAL A 52 -0.07 -16.78 7.77
CA VAL A 52 0.94 -16.11 8.59
C VAL A 52 0.20 -15.21 9.57
N VAL A 53 0.15 -15.65 10.84
CA VAL A 53 -0.57 -14.93 11.90
C VAL A 53 0.39 -14.08 12.70
N VAL A 54 0.09 -12.79 12.80
CA VAL A 54 0.86 -11.82 13.58
C VAL A 54 -0.01 -11.15 14.64
N ALA A 55 0.61 -10.63 15.69
CA ALA A 55 -0.05 -9.74 16.63
C ALA A 55 -0.06 -8.32 16.06
N GLY A 56 -1.23 -7.77 15.72
CA GLY A 56 -1.33 -6.45 15.12
C GLY A 56 -2.77 -5.92 15.01
N ASP A 57 -2.88 -4.74 14.40
CA ASP A 57 -4.15 -4.07 14.12
C ASP A 57 -4.59 -4.42 12.69
N ASP A 58 -5.62 -5.25 12.57
CA ASP A 58 -6.14 -5.73 11.27
C ASP A 58 -6.52 -4.57 10.35
N THR A 59 -7.16 -3.53 10.88
CA THR A 59 -7.62 -2.39 10.08
C THR A 59 -6.43 -1.59 9.54
N ARG A 60 -5.40 -1.37 10.36
CA ARG A 60 -4.18 -0.66 9.95
C ARG A 60 -3.36 -1.47 8.94
N LEU A 61 -3.23 -2.78 9.14
CA LEU A 61 -2.51 -3.64 8.21
C LEU A 61 -3.19 -3.69 6.83
N ARG A 62 -4.53 -3.77 6.80
CA ARG A 62 -5.32 -3.65 5.56
C ARG A 62 -5.13 -2.30 4.89
N GLN A 63 -5.13 -1.22 5.69
CA GLN A 63 -4.91 0.14 5.17
C GLN A 63 -3.55 0.27 4.49
N VAL A 64 -2.48 -0.18 5.15
CA VAL A 64 -1.12 -0.14 4.60
C VAL A 64 -1.04 -0.95 3.30
N LEU A 65 -1.57 -2.18 3.28
CA LEU A 65 -1.51 -2.99 2.06
C LEU A 65 -2.32 -2.38 0.92
N GLY A 66 -3.55 -1.92 1.20
CA GLY A 66 -4.40 -1.27 0.20
C GLY A 66 -3.75 -0.02 -0.39
N ASN A 67 -3.05 0.75 0.44
CA ASN A 67 -2.26 1.91 0.02
C ASN A 67 -1.15 1.50 -0.96
N LEU A 68 -0.36 0.48 -0.63
CA LEU A 68 0.72 -0.02 -1.50
C LEU A 68 0.19 -0.55 -2.84
N VAL A 69 -0.85 -1.39 -2.81
CA VAL A 69 -1.46 -1.96 -4.02
C VAL A 69 -2.07 -0.88 -4.90
N ARG A 70 -2.75 0.11 -4.31
CA ARG A 70 -3.29 1.26 -5.05
C ARG A 70 -2.18 2.07 -5.70
N ASN A 71 -1.06 2.30 -5.01
CA ASN A 71 0.08 3.01 -5.59
C ASN A 71 0.64 2.25 -6.80
N ALA A 72 0.80 0.93 -6.68
CA ALA A 72 1.22 0.08 -7.80
C ALA A 72 0.24 0.21 -8.98
N LEU A 73 -1.08 0.14 -8.74
CA LEU A 73 -2.09 0.29 -9.80
C LEU A 73 -2.05 1.66 -10.50
N VAL A 74 -1.89 2.74 -9.74
CA VAL A 74 -1.95 4.13 -10.25
C VAL A 74 -0.64 4.54 -10.94
N HIS A 75 0.51 4.15 -10.41
CA HIS A 75 1.80 4.71 -10.80
C HIS A 75 2.59 3.84 -11.78
N THR A 76 2.00 2.75 -12.27
CA THR A 76 2.64 1.89 -13.26
C THR A 76 1.74 1.65 -14.47
N PRO A 77 2.30 1.35 -15.66
CA PRO A 77 1.52 1.06 -16.86
C PRO A 77 0.51 -0.08 -16.66
N ALA A 78 -0.64 0.00 -17.33
CA ALA A 78 -1.76 -0.94 -17.15
C ALA A 78 -1.43 -2.43 -17.42
N ARG A 79 -0.35 -2.72 -18.15
CA ARG A 79 0.11 -4.09 -18.47
C ARG A 79 1.29 -4.57 -17.62
N THR A 80 1.76 -3.75 -16.68
CA THR A 80 2.86 -4.12 -15.79
C THR A 80 2.33 -5.11 -14.74
N PRO A 81 2.95 -6.27 -14.50
CA PRO A 81 2.47 -7.18 -13.46
C PRO A 81 2.61 -6.57 -12.05
N ILE A 82 1.73 -6.97 -11.13
CA ILE A 82 1.83 -6.68 -9.69
C ILE A 82 1.88 -8.01 -8.94
N GLU A 83 2.85 -8.14 -8.05
CA GLU A 83 3.03 -9.32 -7.23
C GLU A 83 2.83 -8.95 -5.76
N VAL A 84 1.92 -9.64 -5.09
CA VAL A 84 1.76 -9.56 -3.63
C VAL A 84 2.30 -10.83 -3.02
N ALA A 85 3.13 -10.72 -1.98
CA ALA A 85 3.67 -11.89 -1.30
C ALA A 85 3.51 -11.77 0.22
N VAL A 86 3.25 -12.92 0.85
CA VAL A 86 3.28 -13.08 2.30
C VAL A 86 4.21 -14.24 2.61
N THR A 87 5.33 -13.95 3.26
CA THR A 87 6.36 -14.93 3.61
C THR A 87 6.75 -14.81 5.08
N THR A 88 7.48 -15.82 5.56
CA THR A 88 8.12 -15.77 6.87
C THR A 88 9.61 -16.02 6.67
N GLU A 89 10.44 -15.12 7.17
CA GLU A 89 11.90 -15.16 7.06
C GLU A 89 12.47 -14.83 8.44
N ASP A 90 13.35 -15.67 8.98
CA ASP A 90 13.97 -15.47 10.31
C ASP A 90 12.99 -15.16 11.46
N SER A 91 11.83 -15.84 11.45
CA SER A 91 10.71 -15.60 12.40
C SER A 91 10.02 -14.24 12.27
N VAL A 92 10.31 -13.49 11.19
CA VAL A 92 9.65 -12.23 10.85
C VAL A 92 8.66 -12.48 9.72
N ALA A 93 7.42 -12.06 9.94
CA ALA A 93 6.41 -12.03 8.88
C ALA A 93 6.71 -10.88 7.91
N ARG A 94 6.78 -11.17 6.61
CA ARG A 94 7.01 -10.19 5.56
C ARG A 94 5.81 -10.16 4.64
N MET A 95 5.23 -8.97 4.46
CA MET A 95 4.22 -8.69 3.46
C MET A 95 4.81 -7.69 2.47
N SER A 96 4.77 -8.00 1.18
CA SER A 96 5.39 -7.18 0.14
C SER A 96 4.48 -7.01 -1.07
N VAL A 97 4.56 -5.84 -1.68
CA VAL A 97 3.98 -5.54 -3.00
C VAL A 97 5.13 -5.17 -3.92
N ALA A 98 5.28 -5.90 -5.03
CA ALA A 98 6.25 -5.60 -6.07
C ALA A 98 5.52 -5.21 -7.35
N ASP A 99 5.91 -4.09 -7.94
CA ASP A 99 5.53 -3.67 -9.28
C ASP A 99 6.78 -3.57 -10.17
N HIS A 100 6.59 -3.74 -11.47
CA HIS A 100 7.66 -3.63 -12.47
C HIS A 100 7.54 -2.31 -13.24
N GLY A 101 7.22 -1.24 -12.53
CA GLY A 101 7.02 0.09 -13.08
C GLY A 101 8.33 0.81 -13.44
N PRO A 102 8.25 2.11 -13.80
CA PRO A 102 9.43 2.92 -14.10
C PRO A 102 10.33 3.17 -12.87
N GLY A 103 9.93 2.71 -11.68
CA GLY A 103 10.61 2.95 -10.42
C GLY A 103 10.51 4.39 -9.95
N LEU A 104 11.31 4.71 -8.94
CA LEU A 104 11.41 6.04 -8.37
C LEU A 104 12.82 6.60 -8.60
N PRO A 105 12.96 7.90 -8.91
CA PRO A 105 14.25 8.58 -8.82
C PRO A 105 14.87 8.42 -7.42
N PRO A 106 16.19 8.27 -7.27
CA PRO A 106 16.84 8.02 -5.98
C PRO A 106 16.54 9.08 -4.91
N ASP A 107 16.46 10.33 -5.33
CA ASP A 107 16.09 11.51 -4.56
C ASP A 107 14.61 11.51 -4.14
N ALA A 108 13.73 10.92 -4.94
CA ALA A 108 12.34 10.71 -4.57
C ALA A 108 12.18 9.56 -3.57
N ALA A 109 12.91 8.46 -3.74
CA ALA A 109 12.82 7.26 -2.89
C ALA A 109 13.06 7.55 -1.40
N GLN A 110 13.90 8.53 -1.06
CA GLN A 110 14.16 8.93 0.33
C GLN A 110 12.99 9.73 0.94
N ARG A 111 12.15 10.33 0.11
CA ARG A 111 11.15 11.32 0.50
C ARG A 111 9.72 10.84 0.30
N ILE A 112 9.50 9.71 -0.37
CA ILE A 112 8.15 9.18 -0.66
C ILE A 112 7.29 8.94 0.59
N PHE A 113 7.91 8.76 1.76
CA PHE A 113 7.20 8.58 3.03
C PHE A 113 6.89 9.92 3.73
N GLU A 114 7.48 11.04 3.29
CA GLU A 114 7.16 12.38 3.81
C GLU A 114 5.71 12.74 3.49
N PRO A 115 4.95 13.26 4.46
CA PRO A 115 3.60 13.75 4.21
C PRO A 115 3.59 14.80 3.09
N PHE A 116 2.65 14.66 2.15
CA PHE A 116 2.42 15.56 1.02
C PHE A 116 3.50 15.53 -0.08
N TYR A 117 4.53 14.68 0.04
CA TYR A 117 5.56 14.57 -0.99
C TYR A 117 5.02 13.87 -2.25
N ARG A 118 5.42 14.38 -3.42
CA ARG A 118 5.08 13.82 -4.74
C ARG A 118 6.28 13.93 -5.67
N ALA A 119 6.61 12.84 -6.36
CA ALA A 119 7.81 12.77 -7.22
C ALA A 119 7.71 13.56 -8.53
N ASP A 120 6.50 13.81 -9.06
CA ASP A 120 6.33 14.56 -10.32
C ASP A 120 5.03 15.39 -10.33
N PRO A 121 5.11 16.74 -10.33
CA PRO A 121 3.95 17.65 -10.42
C PRO A 121 3.32 17.77 -11.81
N SER A 122 3.96 17.24 -12.86
CA SER A 122 3.55 17.48 -14.26
C SER A 122 2.57 16.45 -14.81
N ARG A 123 2.51 15.25 -14.23
CA ARG A 123 1.57 14.16 -14.61
C ARG A 123 0.20 14.24 -13.93
N SER A 124 -0.07 15.34 -13.22
CA SER A 124 -0.92 15.33 -12.02
C SER A 124 -2.36 15.83 -12.17
N ARG A 125 -2.91 16.00 -13.38
CA ARG A 125 -4.33 16.40 -13.51
C ARG A 125 -5.32 15.23 -13.41
N ASP A 126 -4.88 13.99 -13.67
CA ASP A 126 -5.79 12.83 -13.74
C ASP A 126 -5.75 11.89 -12.52
N SER A 127 -4.73 11.96 -11.66
CA SER A 127 -4.56 11.05 -10.51
C SER A 127 -4.80 11.77 -9.17
N GLY A 128 -6.07 11.97 -8.81
CA GLY A 128 -6.51 12.65 -7.58
C GLY A 128 -6.11 11.93 -6.28
N GLY A 129 -4.88 12.13 -5.81
CA GLY A 129 -4.43 11.67 -4.48
C GLY A 129 -3.70 12.78 -3.74
N ALA A 130 -3.93 12.91 -2.43
CA ALA A 130 -3.40 14.00 -1.59
C ALA A 130 -1.86 13.97 -1.38
N GLY A 131 -1.13 12.95 -1.84
CA GLY A 131 0.30 12.78 -1.56
C GLY A 131 0.57 12.21 -0.16
N LEU A 132 -0.40 11.47 0.39
CA LEU A 132 -0.33 10.86 1.72
C LEU A 132 -0.30 9.34 1.66
N GLY A 133 -0.38 8.75 0.47
CA GLY A 133 -0.60 7.32 0.29
C GLY A 133 0.54 6.43 0.78
N LEU A 134 1.70 6.99 1.12
CA LEU A 134 2.83 6.24 1.71
C LEU A 134 3.16 6.70 3.14
N SER A 135 2.51 7.75 3.63
CA SER A 135 2.76 8.32 4.96
C SER A 135 1.79 7.81 6.03
N ILE A 136 0.86 6.91 5.67
CA ILE A 136 -0.25 6.43 6.53
C ILE A 136 -0.41 4.92 6.43
#